data_AF-A0A661B200-F1
#
_entry.id   AF-A0A661B200-F1
#
_cell.length_a   1.000
_cell.length_b   1.000
_cell.length_c   1.000
_cell.angle_alpha   90.00
_cell.angle_beta   90.00
_cell.angle_gamma   90.00
#
_symmetry.space_group_name_H-M   'P 1'
#
loop_
_entity.id
_entity.type
_entity.pdbx_description
1 polymer ?
#
loop_
_entity_poly.entity_id
_entity_poly.type
_entity_poly.pdbx_seq_one_letter_code
_entity_poly.pdbx_strand_id
1 'polypeptide(L)'
;MSGKKRIWPVIKTILAASVLVWWGIMVVMLYYRNKAPEIVDIPDFNIIDAGVLLSENYYSVTFRGEKIGYSSVIKRQLQNGFLYQESSFYRLPVGGVTHEITAQGLLTVDDSLRTKIITFLFSGDEYETTVNASVRGSTLVATIESQAGITQKSYQLTGPIYSSTVIPELLAKNTFNPAHIEIPTFDPLTFTERKYSIVVRGRDKIKRFGSREVMVVGIGFGGVYGTMFIDTAGVLLMEKTPEGFMSVREKKEVAFDIDMKTGGTKDLLDEFAIPLGLSTIERPREAIFLRLEIENLSEGVFELNDFNQSWDPKKKLLTIDIRGIPRDSLLPAITHSDTSATFDIQCRDRRIFSTAEKITGYSRGNLERLKAINEYLYENIDKGYTASIPSAIDVLGQMRGDCNEHTILFVALARALGIPARMNIGLLYIDGYFYYHAWPQAYADGAWHSFDPTLGQYPADATHIKLTSGSLESALALMRIGDATLKLDSLAYPDE
;
A
#
# COMPACT_ATOMS: atom_id res chain seq x y z
N MET A 1 -59.82 -9.89 -38.78
CA MET A 1 -59.18 -10.21 -37.48
C MET A 1 -58.47 -11.56 -37.58
N SER A 2 -57.14 -11.61 -37.72
CA SER A 2 -56.38 -12.89 -37.63
C SER A 2 -54.85 -12.74 -37.41
N GLY A 3 -54.25 -11.54 -37.54
CA GLY A 3 -52.78 -11.41 -37.47
C GLY A 3 -52.16 -11.28 -36.06
N LYS A 4 -52.93 -10.86 -35.05
CA LYS A 4 -52.37 -10.52 -33.72
C LYS A 4 -52.17 -11.70 -32.76
N LYS A 5 -52.68 -12.90 -33.06
CA LYS A 5 -52.60 -14.07 -32.15
C LYS A 5 -51.31 -14.91 -32.26
N ARG A 6 -50.45 -14.68 -33.26
CA ARG A 6 -49.21 -15.47 -33.47
C ARG A 6 -47.91 -14.83 -32.97
N ILE A 7 -47.91 -13.53 -32.66
CA ILE A 7 -46.68 -12.79 -32.29
C ILE A 7 -46.41 -12.89 -30.78
N TRP A 8 -47.47 -12.87 -29.97
CA TRP A 8 -47.37 -12.88 -28.51
C TRP A 8 -46.72 -14.15 -27.91
N PRO A 9 -46.95 -15.37 -28.44
CA PRO A 9 -46.21 -16.56 -28.01
C PRO A 9 -44.71 -16.44 -28.31
N VAL A 10 -44.34 -15.91 -29.48
CA VAL A 10 -42.94 -15.73 -29.88
C VAL A 10 -42.23 -14.71 -29.00
N ILE A 11 -42.89 -13.57 -28.72
CA ILE A 11 -42.35 -12.56 -27.79
C ILE A 11 -42.18 -13.13 -26.39
N LYS A 12 -43.14 -13.92 -25.89
CA LYS A 12 -43.01 -14.61 -24.59
C LYS A 12 -41.83 -15.57 -24.55
N THR A 13 -41.61 -16.34 -25.61
CA THR A 13 -40.47 -17.27 -25.69
C THR A 13 -39.14 -16.51 -25.74
N ILE A 14 -39.07 -15.41 -26.48
CA ILE A 14 -37.87 -14.56 -26.55
C ILE A 14 -37.60 -13.91 -25.18
N LEU A 15 -38.62 -13.39 -24.50
CA LEU A 15 -38.47 -12.80 -23.16
C LEU A 15 -38.01 -13.85 -22.14
N ALA A 16 -38.62 -15.04 -22.13
CA ALA A 16 -38.23 -16.13 -21.25
C ALA A 16 -36.78 -16.57 -21.52
N ALA A 17 -36.36 -16.66 -22.79
CA ALA A 17 -34.98 -16.96 -23.15
C ALA A 17 -34.01 -15.87 -22.68
N SER A 18 -34.35 -14.59 -22.84
CA SER A 18 -33.51 -13.48 -22.35
C SER A 18 -33.37 -13.46 -20.83
N VAL A 19 -34.43 -13.79 -20.08
CA VAL A 19 -34.38 -13.92 -18.62
C VAL A 19 -33.50 -15.09 -18.20
N LEU A 20 -33.57 -16.23 -18.90
CA LEU A 20 -32.71 -17.39 -18.61
C LEU A 20 -31.24 -17.14 -18.93
N VAL A 21 -30.95 -16.43 -20.03
CA VAL A 21 -29.58 -16.01 -20.37
C VAL A 21 -29.06 -15.03 -19.33
N TRP A 22 -29.86 -14.02 -18.95
CA TRP A 22 -29.49 -13.06 -17.93
C TRP A 22 -29.31 -13.72 -16.55
N TRP A 23 -30.17 -14.66 -16.18
CA TRP A 23 -30.03 -15.45 -14.96
C TRP A 23 -28.78 -16.33 -14.99
N GLY A 24 -28.49 -16.98 -16.12
CA GLY A 24 -27.25 -17.74 -16.32
C GLY A 24 -26.00 -16.87 -16.18
N ILE A 25 -26.01 -15.67 -16.77
CA ILE A 25 -24.94 -14.68 -16.60
C ILE A 25 -24.83 -14.27 -15.13
N MET A 26 -25.94 -14.04 -14.43
CA MET A 26 -25.93 -13.69 -13.01
C MET A 26 -25.42 -14.81 -12.12
N VAL A 27 -25.75 -16.07 -12.42
CA VAL A 27 -25.24 -17.24 -11.70
C VAL A 27 -23.75 -17.43 -11.97
N VAL A 28 -23.29 -17.20 -13.21
CA VAL A 28 -21.87 -17.24 -13.56
C VAL A 28 -21.11 -16.10 -12.88
N MET A 29 -21.65 -14.88 -12.90
CA MET A 29 -21.08 -13.74 -12.17
C MET A 29 -21.07 -13.97 -10.65
N LEU A 30 -22.13 -14.56 -10.08
CA LEU A 30 -22.15 -14.96 -8.67
C LEU A 30 -21.16 -16.08 -8.38
N TYR A 31 -20.96 -17.02 -9.30
CA TYR A 31 -19.97 -18.09 -9.18
C TYR A 31 -18.55 -17.54 -9.20
N TYR A 32 -18.25 -16.55 -10.06
CA TYR A 32 -16.96 -15.87 -10.08
C TYR A 32 -16.78 -14.91 -8.90
N ARG A 33 -17.85 -14.25 -8.44
CA ARG A 33 -17.83 -13.34 -7.28
C ARG A 33 -17.74 -14.04 -5.93
N ASN A 34 -18.38 -15.21 -5.78
CA ASN A 34 -18.37 -16.02 -4.56
C ASN A 34 -17.42 -17.23 -4.64
N LYS A 35 -16.57 -17.30 -5.68
CA LYS A 35 -15.45 -18.23 -5.63
C LYS A 35 -14.59 -17.77 -4.46
N ALA A 36 -14.58 -18.56 -3.38
CA ALA A 36 -13.50 -18.44 -2.40
C ALA A 36 -12.19 -18.42 -3.19
N PRO A 37 -11.22 -17.56 -2.87
CA PRO A 37 -9.95 -17.51 -3.59
C PRO A 37 -9.48 -18.94 -3.77
N GLU A 38 -9.28 -19.35 -5.02
CA GLU A 38 -8.76 -20.68 -5.29
C GLU A 38 -7.48 -20.78 -4.49
N ILE A 39 -7.39 -21.81 -3.65
CA ILE A 39 -6.12 -22.19 -3.06
C ILE A 39 -5.25 -22.46 -4.27
N VAL A 40 -4.42 -21.48 -4.63
CA VAL A 40 -3.49 -21.61 -5.74
C VAL A 40 -2.68 -22.85 -5.42
N ASP A 41 -2.86 -23.88 -6.24
CA ASP A 41 -2.02 -25.07 -6.20
C ASP A 41 -0.61 -24.56 -6.47
N ILE A 42 0.15 -24.45 -5.38
CA ILE A 42 1.57 -24.14 -5.38
C ILE A 42 2.19 -25.14 -6.38
N PRO A 43 2.99 -24.69 -7.36
CA PRO A 43 3.61 -25.60 -8.33
C PRO A 43 4.24 -26.75 -7.56
N ASP A 44 3.74 -27.98 -7.80
CA ASP A 44 4.00 -29.23 -7.06
C ASP A 44 5.41 -29.25 -6.43
N PHE A 45 5.56 -28.60 -5.27
CA PHE A 45 6.72 -28.77 -4.42
C PHE A 45 6.32 -29.96 -3.59
N ASN A 46 6.94 -31.09 -3.84
CA ASN A 46 6.61 -32.33 -3.17
C ASN A 46 6.86 -32.16 -1.64
N ILE A 47 5.82 -31.77 -0.89
CA ILE A 47 5.86 -31.43 0.55
C ILE A 47 6.39 -32.62 1.38
N ILE A 48 6.28 -33.83 0.82
CA ILE A 48 6.75 -35.08 1.41
C ILE A 48 8.29 -35.15 1.44
N ASP A 49 9.00 -34.40 0.60
CA ASP A 49 10.48 -34.30 0.58
C ASP A 49 11.03 -32.98 1.15
N ALA A 50 10.17 -32.09 1.67
CA ALA A 50 10.53 -30.73 2.10
C ALA A 50 11.32 -30.64 3.44
N GLY A 51 11.95 -31.73 3.87
CA GLY A 51 12.75 -31.78 5.08
C GLY A 51 11.95 -31.92 6.39
N VAL A 52 12.66 -31.94 7.53
CA VAL A 52 12.09 -32.28 8.84
C VAL A 52 11.33 -31.09 9.42
N LEU A 53 10.06 -31.28 9.82
CA LEU A 53 9.27 -30.26 10.51
C LEU A 53 9.90 -29.92 11.87
N LEU A 54 10.22 -28.63 12.08
CA LEU A 54 10.82 -28.14 13.32
C LEU A 54 9.82 -27.40 14.19
N SER A 55 8.99 -26.55 13.60
CA SER A 55 7.99 -25.79 14.35
C SER A 55 6.83 -25.31 13.49
N GLU A 56 5.70 -25.09 14.16
CA GLU A 56 4.53 -24.43 13.62
C GLU A 56 4.10 -23.34 14.61
N ASN A 57 3.97 -22.11 14.12
CA ASN A 57 3.52 -20.99 14.91
C ASN A 57 2.33 -20.34 14.23
N TYR A 58 1.28 -20.08 15.00
CA TYR A 58 0.01 -19.53 14.54
C TYR A 58 -0.28 -18.26 15.33
N TYR A 59 -0.79 -17.24 14.65
CA TYR A 59 -1.00 -15.92 15.23
C TYR A 59 -2.40 -15.41 14.90
N SER A 60 -3.08 -14.89 15.91
CA SER A 60 -4.25 -14.02 15.71
C SER A 60 -3.74 -12.62 15.41
N VAL A 61 -4.25 -12.00 14.34
CA VAL A 61 -3.93 -10.61 13.99
C VAL A 61 -5.13 -9.72 14.31
N THR A 62 -4.84 -8.64 15.03
CA THR A 62 -5.84 -7.70 15.52
C THR A 62 -5.46 -6.27 15.16
N PHE A 63 -6.47 -5.42 14.97
CA PHE A 63 -6.33 -3.98 14.84
C PHE A 63 -7.21 -3.30 15.90
N ARG A 64 -6.58 -2.48 16.76
CA ARG A 64 -7.24 -1.78 17.88
C ARG A 64 -8.18 -2.69 18.69
N GLY A 65 -7.70 -3.92 18.98
CA GLY A 65 -8.37 -4.93 19.78
C GLY A 65 -9.34 -5.85 19.02
N GLU A 66 -9.69 -5.53 17.78
CA GLU A 66 -10.58 -6.35 16.96
C GLU A 66 -9.79 -7.33 16.09
N LYS A 67 -10.23 -8.58 16.00
CA LYS A 67 -9.58 -9.58 15.15
C LYS A 67 -9.90 -9.33 13.68
N ILE A 68 -8.85 -9.07 12.90
CA ILE A 68 -8.92 -8.77 11.47
C ILE A 68 -8.35 -9.91 10.63
N GLY A 69 -7.66 -10.88 11.22
CA GLY A 69 -7.02 -11.91 10.44
C GLY A 69 -6.20 -12.88 11.27
N TYR A 70 -5.37 -13.63 10.56
CA TYR A 70 -4.41 -14.55 11.14
C TYR A 70 -3.17 -14.68 10.27
N SER A 71 -2.10 -15.18 10.87
CA SER A 71 -0.91 -15.61 10.14
C SER A 71 -0.35 -16.88 10.73
N SER A 72 0.44 -17.60 9.94
CA SER A 72 1.16 -18.79 10.38
C SER A 72 2.54 -18.85 9.75
N VAL A 73 3.50 -19.36 10.52
CA VAL A 73 4.88 -19.62 10.08
C VAL A 73 5.23 -21.06 10.41
N ILE A 74 5.52 -21.84 9.39
CA ILE A 74 5.96 -23.24 9.48
C ILE A 74 7.44 -23.28 9.12
N LYS A 75 8.25 -23.89 10.00
CA LYS A 75 9.69 -24.03 9.79
C LYS A 75 10.07 -25.48 9.56
N ARG A 76 10.86 -25.74 8.52
CA ARG A 76 11.42 -27.06 8.19
C ARG A 76 12.95 -26.98 8.06
N GLN A 77 13.63 -28.04 8.49
CA GLN A 77 15.06 -28.25 8.29
C GLN A 77 15.31 -28.81 6.89
N LEU A 78 16.12 -28.13 6.10
CA LEU A 78 16.63 -28.63 4.81
C LEU A 78 18.03 -29.25 5.01
N GLN A 79 18.58 -29.88 3.97
CA GLN A 79 19.96 -30.37 3.99
C GLN A 79 20.98 -29.24 4.26
N ASN A 80 20.74 -28.05 3.68
CA ASN A 80 21.61 -26.88 3.82
C ASN A 80 20.77 -25.65 4.21
N GLY A 81 20.43 -25.53 5.49
CA GLY A 81 19.63 -24.44 6.04
C GLY A 81 18.16 -24.75 6.30
N PHE A 82 17.28 -23.77 6.14
CA PHE A 82 15.88 -23.84 6.58
C PHE A 82 14.90 -23.33 5.53
N LEU A 83 13.69 -23.89 5.55
CA LEU A 83 12.53 -23.40 4.83
C LEU A 83 11.53 -22.81 5.84
N TYR A 84 11.08 -21.60 5.56
CA TYR A 84 9.94 -20.95 6.23
C TYR A 84 8.80 -20.85 5.24
N GLN A 85 7.65 -21.38 5.62
CA GLN A 85 6.40 -21.20 4.88
C GLN A 85 5.49 -20.30 5.70
N GLU A 86 5.07 -19.21 5.07
CA GLU A 86 4.22 -18.19 5.66
C GLU A 86 2.87 -18.20 4.98
N SER A 87 1.81 -18.02 5.75
CA SER A 87 0.46 -17.89 5.23
C SER A 87 -0.29 -16.91 6.08
N SER A 88 -1.01 -15.99 5.46
CA SER A 88 -1.78 -14.97 6.16
C SER A 88 -3.07 -14.65 5.42
N PHE A 89 -4.07 -14.28 6.21
CA PHE A 89 -5.37 -13.84 5.75
C PHE A 89 -5.77 -12.62 6.57
N TYR A 90 -6.27 -11.58 5.89
CA TYR A 90 -6.76 -10.36 6.50
C TYR A 90 -8.11 -9.97 5.89
N ARG A 91 -8.98 -9.43 6.74
CA ARG A 91 -10.25 -8.84 6.40
C ARG A 91 -10.22 -7.38 6.84
N LEU A 92 -10.08 -6.47 5.88
CA LEU A 92 -9.82 -5.05 6.13
C LEU A 92 -10.92 -4.20 5.46
N PRO A 93 -11.81 -3.55 6.24
CA PRO A 93 -12.67 -2.50 5.71
C PRO A 93 -11.88 -1.25 5.39
N VAL A 94 -12.06 -0.74 4.17
CA VAL A 94 -11.45 0.49 3.67
C VAL A 94 -12.52 1.24 2.87
N GLY A 95 -12.90 2.43 3.35
CA GLY A 95 -13.90 3.28 2.71
C GLY A 95 -15.24 2.59 2.45
N GLY A 96 -15.72 1.82 3.43
CA GLY A 96 -17.00 1.12 3.40
C GLY A 96 -17.01 -0.20 2.62
N VAL A 97 -15.88 -0.61 2.04
CA VAL A 97 -15.72 -1.89 1.34
C VAL A 97 -14.79 -2.80 2.14
N THR A 98 -15.20 -4.05 2.34
CA THR A 98 -14.35 -5.03 3.03
C THR A 98 -13.50 -5.80 2.02
N HIS A 99 -12.19 -5.70 2.16
CA HIS A 99 -11.21 -6.41 1.36
C HIS A 99 -10.75 -7.68 2.07
N GLU A 100 -10.70 -8.78 1.33
CA GLU A 100 -10.09 -10.03 1.77
C GLU A 100 -8.74 -10.17 1.09
N ILE A 101 -7.69 -10.23 1.91
CA ILE A 101 -6.31 -10.28 1.45
C ILE A 101 -5.70 -11.58 1.92
N THR A 102 -5.13 -12.34 1.00
CA THR A 102 -4.29 -13.48 1.31
C THR A 102 -2.86 -13.22 0.87
N ALA A 103 -1.91 -13.64 1.70
CA ALA A 103 -0.52 -13.64 1.33
C ALA A 103 0.14 -14.96 1.75
N GLN A 104 0.88 -15.55 0.82
CA GLN A 104 1.64 -16.78 1.02
C GLN A 104 3.11 -16.52 0.71
N GLY A 105 3.99 -17.04 1.55
CA GLY A 105 5.43 -16.86 1.42
C GLY A 105 6.18 -18.18 1.55
N LEU A 106 7.21 -18.36 0.73
CA LEU A 106 8.23 -19.39 0.91
C LEU A 106 9.59 -18.70 0.95
N LEU A 107 10.28 -18.84 2.08
CA LEU A 107 11.60 -18.29 2.31
C LEU A 107 12.57 -19.45 2.57
N THR A 108 13.64 -19.53 1.77
CA THR A 108 14.76 -20.41 2.08
C THR A 108 15.95 -19.61 2.55
N VAL A 109 16.62 -20.10 3.58
CA VAL A 109 17.82 -19.50 4.15
C VAL A 109 18.91 -20.55 4.35
N ASP A 110 20.18 -20.15 4.36
CA ASP A 110 21.28 -21.03 4.79
C ASP A 110 21.35 -21.19 6.32
N ASP A 111 22.31 -21.98 6.80
CA ASP A 111 22.50 -22.23 8.24
C ASP A 111 22.84 -20.96 9.03
N SER A 112 23.36 -19.93 8.34
CA SER A 112 23.59 -18.59 8.90
C SER A 112 22.36 -17.67 8.78
N LEU A 113 21.20 -18.22 8.41
CA LEU A 113 19.93 -17.54 8.22
C LEU A 113 19.94 -16.48 7.10
N ARG A 114 20.91 -16.53 6.19
CA ARG A 114 20.98 -15.59 5.05
C ARG A 114 20.00 -16.04 3.98
N THR A 115 19.23 -15.09 3.45
CA THR A 115 18.21 -15.37 2.43
C THR A 115 18.82 -15.94 1.14
N LYS A 116 18.19 -16.99 0.61
CA LYS A 116 18.53 -17.62 -0.68
C LYS A 116 17.40 -17.49 -1.69
N ILE A 117 16.18 -17.86 -1.32
CA ILE A 117 15.01 -17.81 -2.20
C ILE A 117 13.87 -17.15 -1.42
N ILE A 118 13.13 -16.28 -2.10
CA ILE A 118 11.87 -15.72 -1.63
C ILE A 118 10.85 -15.96 -2.74
N THR A 119 9.79 -16.69 -2.44
CA THR A 119 8.58 -16.71 -3.27
C THR A 119 7.46 -16.09 -2.44
N PHE A 120 6.72 -15.18 -3.04
CA PHE A 120 5.62 -14.48 -2.41
C PHE A 120 4.45 -14.44 -3.38
N LEU A 121 3.27 -14.81 -2.90
CA LEU A 121 2.01 -14.67 -3.59
C LEU A 121 1.13 -13.75 -2.77
N PHE A 122 0.64 -12.69 -3.40
CA PHE A 122 -0.37 -11.81 -2.86
C PHE A 122 -1.63 -11.94 -3.71
N SER A 123 -2.77 -12.09 -3.05
CA SER A 123 -4.08 -12.06 -3.68
C SER A 123 -5.00 -11.16 -2.86
N GLY A 124 -5.58 -10.16 -3.51
CA GLY A 124 -6.49 -9.19 -2.91
C GLY A 124 -7.54 -8.77 -3.95
N ASP A 125 -8.81 -8.91 -3.59
CA ASP A 125 -9.94 -8.73 -4.51
C ASP A 125 -9.76 -9.49 -5.83
N GLU A 126 -9.64 -8.78 -6.96
CA GLU A 126 -9.41 -9.33 -8.30
C GLU A 126 -7.93 -9.36 -8.70
N TYR A 127 -7.01 -8.88 -7.84
CA TYR A 127 -5.58 -8.76 -8.14
C TYR A 127 -4.78 -9.90 -7.56
N GLU A 128 -3.91 -10.46 -8.39
CA GLU A 128 -2.90 -11.42 -7.95
C GLU A 128 -1.52 -10.94 -8.39
N THR A 129 -0.55 -11.10 -7.51
CA THR A 129 0.85 -10.81 -7.81
C THR A 129 1.75 -11.85 -7.21
N THR A 130 2.59 -12.43 -8.05
CA THR A 130 3.61 -13.38 -7.64
C THR A 130 4.99 -12.74 -7.77
N VAL A 131 5.81 -12.85 -6.72
CA VAL A 131 7.21 -12.43 -6.71
C VAL A 131 8.07 -13.66 -6.45
N ASN A 132 8.98 -13.94 -7.37
CA ASN A 132 9.97 -15.01 -7.25
C ASN A 132 11.38 -14.39 -7.28
N ALA A 133 12.07 -14.41 -6.16
CA ALA A 133 13.39 -13.84 -5.97
C ALA A 133 14.40 -14.92 -5.56
N SER A 134 15.60 -14.88 -6.14
CA SER A 134 16.70 -15.76 -5.78
C SER A 134 18.03 -15.01 -5.68
N VAL A 135 18.83 -15.34 -4.67
CA VAL A 135 20.17 -14.80 -4.45
C VAL A 135 21.20 -15.79 -4.99
N ARG A 136 21.95 -15.36 -6.01
CA ARG A 136 23.05 -16.13 -6.61
C ARG A 136 24.35 -15.35 -6.43
N GLY A 137 25.20 -15.79 -5.51
CA GLY A 137 26.38 -15.02 -5.11
C GLY A 137 25.98 -13.71 -4.46
N SER A 138 26.33 -12.59 -5.09
CA SER A 138 25.95 -11.23 -4.68
C SER A 138 24.87 -10.62 -5.58
N THR A 139 24.21 -11.40 -6.43
CA THR A 139 23.16 -10.90 -7.32
C THR A 139 21.82 -11.46 -6.89
N LEU A 140 20.85 -10.57 -6.64
CA LEU A 140 19.45 -10.92 -6.49
C LEU A 140 18.78 -10.85 -7.86
N VAL A 141 18.09 -11.91 -8.27
CA VAL A 141 17.25 -11.92 -9.46
C VAL A 141 15.81 -12.11 -9.02
N ALA A 142 14.94 -11.17 -9.36
CA ALA A 142 13.51 -11.25 -9.09
C ALA A 142 12.70 -11.25 -10.37
N THR A 143 11.69 -12.11 -10.41
CA THR A 143 10.64 -12.15 -11.42
C THR A 143 9.33 -11.81 -10.73
N ILE A 144 8.61 -10.83 -11.26
CA ILE A 144 7.33 -10.37 -10.74
C ILE A 144 6.31 -10.59 -11.83
N GLU A 145 5.24 -11.28 -11.49
CA GLU A 145 4.13 -11.57 -12.38
C GLU A 145 2.88 -10.93 -11.79
N SER A 146 2.33 -9.96 -12.52
CA SER A 146 1.02 -9.36 -12.27
C SER A 146 0.15 -9.53 -13.53
N GLN A 147 -1.09 -9.08 -13.48
CA GLN A 147 -2.01 -9.17 -14.62
C GLN A 147 -1.50 -8.45 -15.87
N ALA A 148 -0.72 -7.38 -15.69
CA ALA A 148 -0.14 -6.60 -16.78
C ALA A 148 1.05 -7.26 -17.46
N GLY A 149 1.60 -8.33 -16.87
CA GLY A 149 2.64 -9.17 -17.44
C GLY A 149 3.77 -9.50 -16.47
N ILE A 150 4.84 -10.07 -17.04
CA ILE A 150 6.00 -10.55 -16.29
C ILE A 150 7.14 -9.54 -16.42
N THR A 151 7.65 -9.08 -15.28
CA THR A 151 8.83 -8.21 -15.18
C THR A 151 9.96 -8.94 -14.48
N GLN A 152 11.14 -8.99 -15.11
CA GLN A 152 12.35 -9.53 -14.48
C GLN A 152 13.35 -8.41 -14.21
N LYS A 153 13.93 -8.39 -13.01
CA LYS A 153 14.98 -7.45 -12.63
C LYS A 153 16.09 -8.15 -11.87
N SER A 154 17.31 -7.62 -12.01
CA SER A 154 18.47 -8.05 -11.25
C SER A 154 19.01 -6.88 -10.43
N TYR A 155 19.43 -7.16 -9.21
CA TYR A 155 20.04 -6.19 -8.30
C TYR A 155 21.38 -6.72 -7.79
N GLN A 156 22.38 -5.84 -7.75
CA GLN A 156 23.69 -6.15 -7.22
C GLN A 156 23.72 -5.86 -5.71
N LEU A 157 23.67 -6.91 -4.90
CA LEU A 157 23.70 -6.80 -3.45
C LEU A 157 25.07 -6.36 -2.97
N THR A 158 25.07 -5.51 -1.94
CA THR A 158 26.28 -5.07 -1.23
C THR A 158 26.71 -6.07 -0.15
N GLY A 159 25.81 -6.95 0.28
CA GLY A 159 26.07 -7.97 1.29
C GLY A 159 24.94 -8.99 1.43
N PRO A 160 24.99 -9.88 2.44
CA PRO A 160 23.90 -10.79 2.73
C PRO A 160 22.68 -10.02 3.25
N ILE A 161 21.50 -10.41 2.77
CA ILE A 161 20.20 -9.88 3.18
C ILE A 161 19.45 -10.91 4.05
N TYR A 162 18.57 -10.40 4.91
CA TYR A 162 17.78 -11.19 5.85
C TYR A 162 16.29 -10.79 5.79
N SER A 163 15.40 -11.76 5.97
CA SER A 163 13.96 -11.51 6.15
C SER A 163 13.66 -11.09 7.59
N SER A 164 12.57 -10.35 7.81
CA SER A 164 12.03 -10.08 9.15
C SER A 164 11.70 -11.37 9.91
N THR A 165 11.26 -12.41 9.19
CA THR A 165 10.93 -13.75 9.72
C THR A 165 12.04 -14.37 10.56
N VAL A 166 13.31 -14.15 10.18
CA VAL A 166 14.46 -14.78 10.84
C VAL A 166 15.06 -13.92 11.94
N ILE A 167 14.60 -12.67 12.12
CA ILE A 167 15.10 -11.76 13.15
C ILE A 167 15.01 -12.37 14.56
N PRO A 168 13.89 -12.98 14.99
CA PRO A 168 13.80 -13.61 16.30
C PRO A 168 14.91 -14.65 16.56
N GLU A 169 15.20 -15.50 15.58
CA GLU A 169 16.23 -16.53 15.71
C GLU A 169 17.64 -15.97 15.59
N LEU A 170 17.85 -14.96 14.73
CA LEU A 170 19.11 -14.22 14.66
C LEU A 170 19.47 -13.63 16.03
N LEU A 171 18.51 -12.98 16.68
CA LEU A 171 18.71 -12.35 17.98
C LEU A 171 18.90 -13.38 19.11
N ALA A 172 18.31 -14.56 19.01
CA ALA A 172 18.50 -15.63 19.99
C ALA A 172 19.84 -16.38 19.84
N LYS A 173 20.32 -16.56 18.60
CA LYS A 173 21.60 -17.25 18.32
C LYS A 173 22.83 -16.39 18.58
N ASN A 174 22.70 -15.07 18.39
CA ASN A 174 23.81 -14.16 18.54
C ASN A 174 23.66 -13.34 19.81
N THR A 175 24.72 -13.27 20.60
CA THR A 175 24.85 -12.28 21.67
C THR A 175 25.18 -10.93 21.03
N PHE A 176 24.21 -10.29 20.38
CA PHE A 176 24.40 -8.93 19.90
C PHE A 176 24.57 -8.01 21.10
N ASN A 177 25.77 -7.44 21.23
CA ASN A 177 26.12 -6.47 22.26
C ASN A 177 26.45 -5.12 21.60
N PRO A 178 25.46 -4.56 20.88
CA PRO A 178 25.00 -3.20 21.19
C PRO A 178 23.48 -3.12 21.34
N ALA A 179 23.00 -2.05 21.98
CA ALA A 179 21.57 -1.78 22.11
C ALA A 179 20.88 -1.52 20.76
N HIS A 180 21.62 -1.15 19.70
CA HIS A 180 21.12 -0.88 18.35
C HIS A 180 21.88 -1.72 17.31
N ILE A 181 21.15 -2.39 16.42
CA ILE A 181 21.67 -3.31 15.39
C ILE A 181 20.98 -2.96 14.07
N GLU A 182 21.76 -2.85 12.99
CA GLU A 182 21.21 -2.74 11.64
C GLU A 182 21.31 -4.09 10.92
N ILE A 183 20.18 -4.61 10.44
CA ILE A 183 20.12 -5.87 9.70
C ILE A 183 19.80 -5.58 8.24
N PRO A 184 20.71 -5.85 7.28
CA PRO A 184 20.45 -5.64 5.86
C PRO A 184 19.27 -6.48 5.37
N THR A 185 18.45 -5.91 4.51
CA THR A 185 17.31 -6.56 3.89
C THR A 185 17.11 -6.03 2.47
N PHE A 186 16.24 -6.68 1.72
CA PHE A 186 15.84 -6.24 0.39
C PHE A 186 14.34 -5.98 0.39
N ASP A 187 13.95 -4.78 -0.02
CA ASP A 187 12.56 -4.38 -0.15
C ASP A 187 12.10 -4.73 -1.57
N PRO A 188 11.24 -5.75 -1.75
CA PRO A 188 10.84 -6.21 -3.07
C PRO A 188 9.96 -5.20 -3.80
N LEU A 189 9.30 -4.30 -3.07
CA LEU A 189 8.40 -3.31 -3.66
C LEU A 189 9.20 -2.12 -4.23
N THR A 190 10.21 -1.62 -3.50
CA THR A 190 11.09 -0.54 -4.01
C THR A 190 12.15 -1.09 -4.94
N PHE A 191 12.41 -2.39 -4.86
CA PHE A 191 13.54 -3.07 -5.48
C PHE A 191 14.89 -2.48 -5.03
N THR A 192 15.01 -2.14 -3.73
CA THR A 192 16.22 -1.54 -3.15
C THR A 192 16.69 -2.25 -1.89
N GLU A 193 17.99 -2.19 -1.62
CA GLU A 193 18.54 -2.60 -0.32
C GLU A 193 18.17 -1.60 0.77
N ARG A 194 17.70 -2.13 1.90
CA ARG A 194 17.34 -1.36 3.09
C ARG A 194 17.91 -2.05 4.33
N LYS A 195 17.67 -1.48 5.50
CA LYS A 195 18.05 -2.10 6.77
C LYS A 195 16.89 -2.04 7.75
N TYR A 196 16.72 -3.11 8.51
CA TYR A 196 15.95 -3.06 9.75
C TYR A 196 16.78 -2.38 10.83
N SER A 197 16.18 -1.42 11.52
CA SER A 197 16.73 -0.79 12.72
C SER A 197 16.22 -1.53 13.95
N ILE A 198 17.08 -2.27 14.63
CA ILE A 198 16.70 -3.12 15.77
C ILE A 198 17.23 -2.53 17.06
N VAL A 199 16.37 -2.39 18.06
CA VAL A 199 16.74 -1.89 19.39
C VAL A 199 16.32 -2.90 20.46
N VAL A 200 17.28 -3.53 21.14
CA VAL A 200 16.98 -4.44 22.25
C VAL A 200 16.73 -3.62 23.52
N ARG A 201 15.47 -3.56 23.96
CA ARG A 201 15.04 -2.68 25.07
C ARG A 201 15.21 -3.31 26.46
N GLY A 202 15.36 -4.63 26.53
CA GLY A 202 15.55 -5.36 27.77
C GLY A 202 14.77 -6.67 27.80
N ARG A 203 14.53 -7.18 29.01
CA ARG A 203 13.74 -8.40 29.23
C ARG A 203 12.49 -8.11 30.06
N ASP A 204 11.45 -8.88 29.83
CA ASP A 204 10.18 -8.79 30.54
C ASP A 204 9.59 -10.20 30.77
N LYS A 205 8.52 -10.31 31.58
CA LYS A 205 7.75 -11.53 31.79
C LYS A 205 6.29 -11.32 31.42
N ILE A 206 5.84 -12.00 30.37
CA ILE A 206 4.46 -11.84 29.89
C ILE A 206 3.55 -12.89 30.54
N LYS A 207 2.65 -12.43 31.43
CA LYS A 207 1.67 -13.30 32.11
C LYS A 207 0.79 -14.10 31.16
N ARG A 208 0.37 -13.51 30.02
CA ARG A 208 -0.45 -14.18 28.98
C ARG A 208 0.17 -15.49 28.50
N PHE A 209 1.49 -15.60 28.52
CA PHE A 209 2.23 -16.79 28.09
C PHE A 209 2.78 -17.59 29.29
N GLY A 210 2.09 -17.57 30.44
CA GLY A 210 2.53 -18.30 31.64
C GLY A 210 3.72 -17.64 32.35
N SER A 211 3.83 -16.31 32.30
CA SER A 211 4.98 -15.55 32.83
C SER A 211 6.32 -15.91 32.18
N ARG A 212 6.27 -16.31 30.90
CA ARG A 212 7.45 -16.61 30.09
C ARG A 212 8.36 -15.39 29.97
N GLU A 213 9.65 -15.61 30.16
CA GLU A 213 10.67 -14.58 29.96
C GLU A 213 10.82 -14.28 28.47
N VAL A 214 10.82 -13.00 28.13
CA VAL A 214 10.94 -12.50 26.77
C VAL A 214 11.96 -11.38 26.68
N MET A 215 12.60 -11.27 25.54
CA MET A 215 13.32 -10.09 25.09
C MET A 215 12.34 -9.14 24.40
N VAL A 216 12.37 -7.87 24.79
CA VAL A 216 11.57 -6.80 24.20
C VAL A 216 12.42 -6.08 23.17
N VAL A 217 12.00 -6.13 21.90
CA VAL A 217 12.79 -5.65 20.77
C VAL A 217 11.99 -4.63 20.00
N GLY A 218 12.49 -3.40 19.89
CA GLY A 218 12.02 -2.43 18.92
C GLY A 218 12.56 -2.76 17.53
N ILE A 219 11.71 -2.72 16.52
CA ILE A 219 12.08 -2.88 15.11
C ILE A 219 11.59 -1.66 14.33
N GLY A 220 12.42 -1.12 13.47
CA GLY A 220 12.09 -0.04 12.54
C GLY A 220 12.37 -0.48 11.11
N PHE A 221 11.41 -0.26 10.22
CA PHE A 221 11.55 -0.48 8.79
C PHE A 221 10.86 0.64 8.03
N GLY A 222 11.60 1.38 7.21
CA GLY A 222 11.03 2.47 6.41
C GLY A 222 10.15 3.44 7.20
N GLY A 223 10.61 3.90 8.36
CA GLY A 223 9.90 4.85 9.21
C GLY A 223 8.68 4.30 9.96
N VAL A 224 8.35 3.02 9.80
CA VAL A 224 7.36 2.31 10.62
C VAL A 224 8.07 1.56 11.73
N TYR A 225 7.50 1.60 12.93
CA TYR A 225 8.10 1.04 14.13
C TYR A 225 7.18 0.00 14.75
N GLY A 226 7.76 -1.10 15.21
CA GLY A 226 7.08 -2.17 15.91
C GLY A 226 7.83 -2.56 17.18
N THR A 227 7.16 -3.31 18.04
CA THR A 227 7.77 -3.97 19.20
C THR A 227 7.48 -5.47 19.11
N MET A 228 8.54 -6.28 19.08
CA MET A 228 8.50 -7.73 19.14
C MET A 228 8.81 -8.22 20.56
N PHE A 229 8.14 -9.29 20.96
CA PHE A 229 8.36 -10.01 22.20
C PHE A 229 8.80 -11.42 21.87
N ILE A 230 10.08 -11.70 22.10
CA ILE A 230 10.77 -12.88 21.60
C ILE A 230 11.23 -13.71 22.80
N ASP A 231 10.92 -15.00 22.81
CA ASP A 231 11.38 -15.85 23.92
C ASP A 231 12.87 -16.22 23.83
N THR A 232 13.39 -16.90 24.85
CA THR A 232 14.80 -17.32 24.90
C THR A 232 15.20 -18.33 23.84
N ALA A 233 14.25 -18.95 23.14
CA ALA A 233 14.49 -19.90 22.05
C ALA A 233 14.43 -19.22 20.66
N GLY A 234 14.17 -17.91 20.60
CA GLY A 234 14.03 -17.18 19.35
C GLY A 234 12.66 -17.33 18.70
N VAL A 235 11.62 -17.66 19.48
CA VAL A 235 10.23 -17.71 18.99
C VAL A 235 9.55 -16.38 19.25
N LEU A 236 8.94 -15.80 18.22
CA LEU A 236 8.08 -14.63 18.34
C LEU A 236 6.79 -15.03 19.08
N LEU A 237 6.52 -14.40 20.22
CA LEU A 237 5.28 -14.62 20.97
C LEU A 237 4.22 -13.57 20.66
N MET A 238 4.66 -12.35 20.39
CA MET A 238 3.79 -11.22 20.13
C MET A 238 4.56 -10.14 19.39
N GLU A 239 3.89 -9.42 18.50
CA GLU A 239 4.36 -8.17 17.93
C GLU A 239 3.22 -7.15 17.93
N LYS A 240 3.58 -5.87 18.05
CA LYS A 240 2.61 -4.77 18.00
C LYS A 240 3.21 -3.51 17.40
N THR A 241 2.36 -2.69 16.80
CA THR A 241 2.72 -1.36 16.31
C THR A 241 2.00 -0.27 17.14
N PRO A 242 2.53 0.95 17.22
CA PRO A 242 1.88 2.07 17.91
C PRO A 242 0.45 2.34 17.42
N GLU A 243 0.19 2.10 16.14
CA GLU A 243 -1.05 2.40 15.44
C GLU A 243 -2.19 1.43 15.80
N GLY A 244 -1.87 0.33 16.49
CA GLY A 244 -2.85 -0.61 17.03
C GLY A 244 -2.89 -1.96 16.34
N PHE A 245 -2.01 -2.23 15.37
CA PHE A 245 -1.83 -3.60 14.86
C PHE A 245 -1.13 -4.45 15.91
N MET A 246 -1.62 -5.67 16.11
CA MET A 246 -1.02 -6.63 17.02
C MET A 246 -1.20 -8.04 16.51
N SER A 247 -0.11 -8.80 16.44
CA SER A 247 -0.09 -10.23 16.14
C SER A 247 0.35 -10.98 17.39
N VAL A 248 -0.45 -11.98 17.80
CA VAL A 248 -0.27 -12.70 19.07
C VAL A 248 -0.26 -14.20 18.79
N ARG A 249 0.78 -14.88 19.27
CA ARG A 249 0.91 -16.34 19.12
C ARG A 249 -0.17 -17.06 19.91
N GLU A 250 -0.94 -17.90 19.24
CA GLU A 250 -2.05 -18.64 19.81
C GLU A 250 -2.05 -20.11 19.34
N LYS A 251 -3.00 -20.90 19.87
CA LYS A 251 -3.26 -22.24 19.33
C LYS A 251 -3.87 -22.10 17.94
N LYS A 252 -3.59 -23.07 17.06
CA LYS A 252 -4.07 -23.08 15.66
C LYS A 252 -5.56 -22.82 15.55
N GLU A 253 -6.35 -23.50 16.38
CA GLU A 253 -7.81 -23.41 16.36
C GLU A 253 -8.27 -22.00 16.71
N VAL A 254 -7.63 -21.36 17.68
CA VAL A 254 -7.96 -19.99 18.11
C VAL A 254 -7.47 -18.97 17.07
N ALA A 255 -6.28 -19.16 16.51
CA ALA A 255 -5.73 -18.27 15.48
C ALA A 255 -6.62 -18.24 14.24
N PHE A 256 -7.10 -19.39 13.77
CA PHE A 256 -7.92 -19.47 12.56
C PHE A 256 -9.42 -19.24 12.80
N ASP A 257 -9.86 -19.14 14.06
CA ASP A 257 -11.23 -18.77 14.41
C ASP A 257 -11.47 -17.26 14.21
N ILE A 258 -11.81 -16.86 12.98
CA ILE A 258 -12.24 -15.50 12.65
C ILE A 258 -13.73 -15.50 12.29
N ASP A 259 -14.48 -14.60 12.91
CA ASP A 259 -15.88 -14.38 12.55
C ASP A 259 -15.95 -13.64 11.21
N MET A 260 -16.33 -14.34 10.14
CA MET A 260 -16.46 -13.75 8.80
C MET A 260 -17.63 -12.76 8.67
N LYS A 261 -18.49 -12.64 9.69
CA LYS A 261 -19.59 -11.65 9.72
C LYS A 261 -19.20 -10.41 10.50
N THR A 262 -18.51 -10.57 11.63
CA THR A 262 -18.21 -9.46 12.56
C THR A 262 -16.73 -9.15 12.75
N GLY A 263 -15.82 -9.87 12.10
CA GLY A 263 -14.39 -9.62 12.17
C GLY A 263 -13.95 -8.54 11.20
N GLY A 264 -13.21 -7.55 11.68
CA GLY A 264 -12.77 -6.40 10.90
C GLY A 264 -13.96 -5.55 10.48
N THR A 265 -14.54 -4.83 11.42
CA THR A 265 -15.66 -3.88 11.22
C THR A 265 -15.20 -2.43 11.26
N LYS A 266 -14.03 -2.18 11.85
CA LYS A 266 -13.38 -0.87 11.85
C LYS A 266 -12.84 -0.52 10.47
N ASP A 267 -13.33 0.58 9.91
CA ASP A 267 -12.82 1.13 8.67
C ASP A 267 -11.46 1.79 8.88
N LEU A 268 -10.45 1.33 8.15
CA LEU A 268 -9.10 1.85 8.30
C LEU A 268 -9.02 3.34 7.92
N LEU A 269 -9.76 3.81 6.92
CA LEU A 269 -9.71 5.23 6.54
C LEU A 269 -10.27 6.11 7.64
N ASP A 270 -11.37 5.70 8.28
CA ASP A 270 -11.98 6.43 9.38
C ASP A 270 -11.10 6.38 10.64
N GLU A 271 -10.48 5.24 10.93
CA GLU A 271 -9.66 5.06 12.14
C GLU A 271 -8.34 5.84 12.09
N PHE A 272 -7.87 6.18 10.89
CA PHE A 272 -6.69 7.02 10.63
C PHE A 272 -7.03 8.47 10.25
N ALA A 273 -8.30 8.83 10.11
CA ALA A 273 -8.71 10.19 9.83
C ALA A 273 -8.45 11.13 11.01
N ILE A 274 -8.00 12.35 10.71
CA ILE A 274 -7.71 13.37 11.72
C ILE A 274 -8.84 14.40 11.75
N PRO A 275 -9.56 14.56 12.87
CA PRO A 275 -10.61 15.58 12.96
C PRO A 275 -10.01 17.00 12.96
N LEU A 276 -10.69 17.95 12.33
CA LEU A 276 -10.37 19.40 12.40
C LEU A 276 -10.96 20.05 13.67
N GLY A 277 -10.91 19.33 14.80
CA GLY A 277 -11.50 19.76 16.06
C GLY A 277 -12.99 20.14 15.94
N LEU A 278 -13.35 21.33 16.44
CA LEU A 278 -14.72 21.88 16.37
C LEU A 278 -14.98 22.72 15.10
N SER A 279 -14.00 22.84 14.21
CA SER A 279 -14.09 23.70 13.02
C SER A 279 -14.52 22.91 11.80
N THR A 280 -15.20 23.57 10.87
CA THR A 280 -15.56 23.01 9.56
C THR A 280 -15.15 23.95 8.44
N ILE A 281 -14.76 23.38 7.29
CA ILE A 281 -14.49 24.12 6.07
C ILE A 281 -15.71 23.92 5.16
N GLU A 282 -16.48 24.99 4.92
CA GLU A 282 -17.77 24.89 4.23
C GLU A 282 -17.62 24.63 2.72
N ARG A 283 -16.67 25.32 2.07
CA ARG A 283 -16.39 25.19 0.62
C ARG A 283 -14.99 24.62 0.37
N PRO A 284 -14.64 23.41 0.83
CA PRO A 284 -13.25 22.96 0.83
C PRO A 284 -12.62 22.93 -0.57
N ARG A 285 -13.41 22.59 -1.60
CA ARG A 285 -12.95 22.55 -2.99
C ARG A 285 -12.63 23.91 -3.62
N GLU A 286 -13.08 24.99 -2.98
CA GLU A 286 -12.83 26.37 -3.42
C GLU A 286 -11.71 27.04 -2.60
N ALA A 287 -11.21 26.39 -1.54
CA ALA A 287 -10.22 27.00 -0.65
C ALA A 287 -8.89 27.25 -1.39
N ILE A 288 -8.40 28.49 -1.33
CA ILE A 288 -7.13 28.88 -1.98
C ILE A 288 -5.99 29.11 -0.99
N PHE A 289 -6.33 29.20 0.29
CA PHE A 289 -5.38 29.35 1.38
C PHE A 289 -5.89 28.63 2.61
N LEU A 290 -5.01 27.89 3.29
CA LEU A 290 -5.31 27.21 4.54
C LEU A 290 -4.10 27.31 5.46
N ARG A 291 -4.33 27.69 6.72
CA ARG A 291 -3.34 27.58 7.79
C ARG A 291 -3.89 26.76 8.94
N LEU A 292 -3.06 25.82 9.41
CA LEU A 292 -3.37 24.90 10.48
C LEU A 292 -2.29 24.91 11.56
N GLU A 293 -2.72 24.82 12.82
CA GLU A 293 -1.87 24.40 13.94
C GLU A 293 -1.83 22.87 13.97
N ILE A 294 -0.63 22.28 14.05
CA ILE A 294 -0.44 20.82 14.13
C ILE A 294 0.27 20.44 15.43
N GLU A 295 -0.38 19.65 16.28
CA GLU A 295 0.27 19.09 17.47
C GLU A 295 0.60 17.60 17.31
N ASN A 296 1.55 17.11 18.12
CA ASN A 296 1.98 15.70 18.18
C ASN A 296 2.47 15.10 16.85
N LEU A 297 2.92 15.93 15.91
CA LEU A 297 3.53 15.45 14.69
C LEU A 297 4.94 14.90 14.95
N SER A 298 5.18 13.66 14.53
CA SER A 298 6.50 13.03 14.62
C SER A 298 7.54 13.76 13.76
N GLU A 299 8.66 14.16 14.36
CA GLU A 299 9.74 14.87 13.65
C GLU A 299 10.56 13.95 12.73
N GLY A 300 11.04 14.49 11.60
CA GLY A 300 12.02 13.84 10.74
C GLY A 300 11.46 12.78 9.78
N VAL A 301 10.14 12.64 9.69
CA VAL A 301 9.46 11.61 8.90
C VAL A 301 8.70 12.18 7.70
N PHE A 302 8.43 13.49 7.69
CA PHE A 302 7.57 14.16 6.71
C PHE A 302 8.29 15.23 5.90
N GLU A 303 7.91 15.36 4.63
CA GLU A 303 8.32 16.40 3.68
C GLU A 303 7.24 17.50 3.63
N LEU A 304 7.14 18.32 4.69
CA LEU A 304 6.07 19.32 4.80
C LEU A 304 6.32 20.64 4.04
N ASN A 305 7.52 20.88 3.53
CA ASN A 305 7.80 22.09 2.75
C ASN A 305 7.77 21.77 1.25
N ASP A 306 7.01 22.54 0.48
CA ASP A 306 6.80 22.39 -0.96
C ASP A 306 6.59 23.76 -1.64
N PHE A 307 6.34 23.79 -2.95
CA PHE A 307 6.13 25.04 -3.72
C PHE A 307 4.93 25.86 -3.25
N ASN A 308 3.89 25.21 -2.73
CA ASN A 308 2.65 25.81 -2.23
C ASN A 308 2.41 25.52 -0.74
N GLN A 309 3.36 24.91 -0.04
CA GLN A 309 3.21 24.47 1.35
C GLN A 309 4.45 24.82 2.19
N SER A 310 4.26 25.33 3.41
CA SER A 310 5.35 25.65 4.32
C SER A 310 5.05 25.25 5.76
N TRP A 311 6.08 24.80 6.46
CA TRP A 311 6.02 24.36 7.86
C TRP A 311 6.93 25.18 8.76
N ASP A 312 6.37 25.82 9.79
CA ASP A 312 7.11 26.48 10.87
C ASP A 312 7.10 25.57 12.12
N PRO A 313 8.17 24.80 12.39
CA PRO A 313 8.21 23.89 13.54
C PRO A 313 8.19 24.60 14.89
N LYS A 314 8.62 25.88 14.95
CA LYS A 314 8.62 26.63 16.23
C LYS A 314 7.23 27.06 16.62
N LYS A 315 6.42 27.44 15.63
CA LYS A 315 5.01 27.83 15.84
C LYS A 315 4.05 26.67 15.70
N LYS A 316 4.53 25.53 15.20
CA LYS A 316 3.71 24.37 14.80
C LYS A 316 2.63 24.74 13.78
N LEU A 317 2.97 25.63 12.85
CA LEU A 317 2.04 26.16 11.86
C LEU A 317 2.37 25.61 10.48
N LEU A 318 1.39 24.98 9.86
CA LEU A 318 1.40 24.57 8.46
C LEU A 318 0.59 25.57 7.64
N THR A 319 1.15 26.08 6.55
CA THR A 319 0.47 27.00 5.62
C THR A 319 0.47 26.41 4.22
N ILE A 320 -0.69 26.36 3.59
CA ILE A 320 -0.92 26.00 2.19
C ILE A 320 -1.46 27.23 1.47
N ASP A 321 -0.84 27.64 0.35
CA ASP A 321 -1.27 28.78 -0.46
C ASP A 321 -1.12 28.48 -1.95
N ILE A 322 -2.24 28.49 -2.68
CA ILE A 322 -2.26 28.19 -4.12
C ILE A 322 -2.39 29.45 -5.00
N ARG A 323 -2.44 30.65 -4.41
CA ARG A 323 -2.69 31.94 -5.11
C ARG A 323 -1.52 32.45 -5.94
N GLY A 324 -0.34 31.86 -5.80
CA GLY A 324 0.86 32.30 -6.49
C GLY A 324 1.86 31.19 -6.56
N ILE A 325 1.74 30.31 -7.56
CA ILE A 325 2.76 29.33 -7.89
C ILE A 325 4.06 30.12 -8.17
N PRO A 326 5.11 29.97 -7.34
CA PRO A 326 6.32 30.76 -7.51
C PRO A 326 6.99 30.34 -8.82
N ARG A 327 6.98 31.24 -9.82
CA ARG A 327 7.71 31.00 -11.08
C ARG A 327 9.21 30.93 -10.77
N ASP A 328 9.91 30.03 -11.44
CA ASP A 328 11.34 29.77 -11.27
C ASP A 328 11.74 29.18 -9.90
N SER A 329 10.76 28.70 -9.11
CA SER A 329 11.03 27.89 -7.92
C SER A 329 11.19 26.43 -8.30
N LEU A 330 12.42 25.92 -8.17
CA LEU A 330 12.74 24.49 -8.22
C LEU A 330 12.58 23.84 -6.84
N LEU A 331 11.63 24.28 -6.01
CA LEU A 331 11.33 23.60 -4.75
C LEU A 331 10.06 22.76 -4.94
N PRO A 332 10.13 21.43 -4.77
CA PRO A 332 11.33 20.60 -4.61
C PRO A 332 12.14 20.50 -5.90
N ALA A 333 13.43 20.20 -5.80
CA ALA A 333 14.28 20.05 -6.98
C ALA A 333 13.76 18.92 -7.87
N ILE A 334 13.83 19.11 -9.19
CA ILE A 334 13.58 18.02 -10.14
C ILE A 334 14.73 17.03 -10.03
N THR A 335 14.41 15.76 -9.83
CA THR A 335 15.38 14.67 -9.71
C THR A 335 15.22 13.69 -10.86
N HIS A 336 16.21 12.82 -11.04
CA HIS A 336 16.14 11.76 -12.06
C HIS A 336 14.94 10.81 -11.84
N SER A 337 14.46 10.64 -10.61
CA SER A 337 13.29 9.80 -10.34
C SER A 337 11.99 10.39 -10.88
N ASP A 338 11.91 11.71 -11.08
CA ASP A 338 10.69 12.37 -11.57
C ASP A 338 10.35 12.05 -13.02
N THR A 339 11.30 11.51 -13.79
CA THR A 339 11.09 11.07 -15.18
C THR A 339 11.40 9.59 -15.40
N SER A 340 11.80 8.88 -14.34
CA SER A 340 12.18 7.47 -14.42
C SER A 340 11.01 6.53 -14.19
N ALA A 341 11.11 5.34 -14.78
CA ALA A 341 10.23 4.23 -14.45
C ALA A 341 10.61 3.67 -13.07
N THR A 342 9.61 3.32 -12.27
CA THR A 342 9.78 2.59 -11.00
C THR A 342 9.09 1.22 -11.12
N PHE A 343 9.03 0.48 -10.02
CA PHE A 343 8.32 -0.81 -10.01
C PHE A 343 6.85 -0.66 -10.37
N ASP A 344 6.22 0.37 -9.80
CA ASP A 344 4.79 0.68 -9.83
C ASP A 344 4.43 1.74 -10.90
N ILE A 345 5.39 2.56 -11.35
CA ILE A 345 5.21 3.55 -12.43
C ILE A 345 5.93 3.07 -13.68
N GLN A 346 5.27 2.24 -14.50
CA GLN A 346 5.86 1.66 -15.71
C GLN A 346 5.80 2.61 -16.93
N CYS A 347 6.29 3.84 -16.79
CA CYS A 347 6.21 4.89 -17.82
C CYS A 347 6.95 4.59 -19.14
N ARG A 348 7.77 3.53 -19.19
CA ARG A 348 8.44 3.05 -20.42
C ARG A 348 7.63 2.00 -21.17
N ASP A 349 6.49 1.54 -20.63
CA ASP A 349 5.61 0.62 -21.34
C ASP A 349 4.99 1.32 -22.56
N ARG A 350 5.03 0.66 -23.71
CA ARG A 350 4.51 1.19 -24.97
C ARG A 350 3.02 1.52 -24.88
N ARG A 351 2.25 0.76 -24.10
CA ARG A 351 0.81 0.98 -23.89
C ARG A 351 0.55 2.29 -23.14
N ILE A 352 1.36 2.59 -22.12
CA ILE A 352 1.30 3.86 -21.37
C ILE A 352 1.64 5.01 -22.31
N PHE A 353 2.75 4.90 -23.06
CA PHE A 353 3.17 5.95 -24.00
C PHE A 353 2.11 6.23 -25.07
N SER A 354 1.60 5.19 -25.75
CA SER A 354 0.56 5.35 -26.79
C SER A 354 -0.75 5.92 -26.24
N THR A 355 -1.11 5.61 -25.00
CA THR A 355 -2.28 6.20 -24.34
C THR A 355 -2.03 7.68 -24.04
N ALA A 356 -0.86 8.03 -23.51
CA ALA A 356 -0.50 9.41 -23.24
C ALA A 356 -0.53 10.27 -24.52
N GLU A 357 0.02 9.78 -25.64
CA GLU A 357 -0.06 10.47 -26.94
C GLU A 357 -1.50 10.64 -27.43
N LYS A 358 -2.34 9.61 -27.27
CA LYS A 358 -3.75 9.65 -27.68
C LYS A 358 -4.55 10.70 -26.89
N ILE A 359 -4.36 10.77 -25.58
CA ILE A 359 -5.03 11.74 -24.70
C ILE A 359 -4.58 13.17 -25.05
N THR A 360 -3.29 13.35 -25.33
CA THR A 360 -2.66 14.67 -25.40
C THR A 360 -2.46 15.22 -26.81
N GLY A 361 -2.91 14.50 -27.85
CA GLY A 361 -2.58 14.79 -29.26
C GLY A 361 -2.99 16.18 -29.77
N TYR A 362 -3.91 16.88 -29.09
CA TYR A 362 -4.36 18.24 -29.46
C TYR A 362 -3.82 19.35 -28.55
N SER A 363 -3.14 19.01 -27.46
CA SER A 363 -2.68 19.96 -26.45
C SER A 363 -1.44 20.76 -26.91
N ARG A 364 -1.41 22.05 -26.57
CA ARG A 364 -0.30 22.96 -26.84
C ARG A 364 0.50 23.21 -25.55
N GLY A 365 1.61 22.49 -25.41
CA GLY A 365 2.52 22.63 -24.26
C GLY A 365 2.22 21.69 -23.10
N ASN A 366 3.16 21.58 -22.17
CA ASN A 366 3.13 20.53 -21.14
C ASN A 366 1.98 20.71 -20.13
N LEU A 367 1.63 21.94 -19.76
CA LEU A 367 0.53 22.16 -18.82
C LEU A 367 -0.83 21.74 -19.38
N GLU A 368 -1.11 22.03 -20.66
CA GLU A 368 -2.34 21.58 -21.31
C GLU A 368 -2.40 20.06 -21.43
N ARG A 369 -1.27 19.40 -21.68
CA ARG A 369 -1.17 17.93 -21.69
C ARG A 369 -1.52 17.33 -20.34
N LEU A 370 -0.98 17.90 -19.26
CA LEU A 370 -1.24 17.44 -17.88
C LEU A 370 -2.71 17.63 -17.49
N LYS A 371 -3.33 18.76 -17.86
CA LYS A 371 -4.77 18.99 -17.64
C LYS A 371 -5.64 17.98 -18.39
N ALA A 372 -5.31 17.69 -19.65
CA ALA A 372 -6.02 16.69 -20.43
C ALA A 372 -5.89 15.28 -19.82
N ILE A 373 -4.71 14.93 -19.31
CA ILE A 373 -4.53 13.68 -18.55
C ILE A 373 -5.39 13.68 -17.28
N ASN A 374 -5.40 14.77 -16.52
CA ASN A 374 -6.20 14.89 -15.29
C ASN A 374 -7.69 14.63 -15.54
N GLU A 375 -8.26 15.33 -16.54
CA GLU A 375 -9.66 15.23 -16.93
C GLU A 375 -9.98 13.83 -17.47
N TYR A 376 -9.14 13.28 -18.35
CA TYR A 376 -9.34 11.94 -18.89
C TYR A 376 -9.42 10.88 -17.78
N LEU A 377 -8.50 10.92 -16.81
CA LEU A 377 -8.51 9.92 -15.72
C LEU A 377 -9.73 10.08 -14.82
N TYR A 378 -10.12 11.32 -14.49
CA TYR A 378 -11.34 11.58 -13.71
C TYR A 378 -12.60 11.02 -14.36
N GLU A 379 -12.70 11.12 -15.69
CA GLU A 379 -13.88 10.67 -16.43
C GLU A 379 -13.89 9.18 -16.74
N ASN A 380 -12.72 8.52 -16.81
CA ASN A 380 -12.61 7.17 -17.36
C ASN A 380 -12.18 6.11 -16.34
N ILE A 381 -11.72 6.48 -15.14
CA ILE A 381 -11.45 5.51 -14.08
C ILE A 381 -12.68 5.38 -13.18
N ASP A 382 -13.18 4.15 -13.04
CA ASP A 382 -14.23 3.82 -12.09
C ASP A 382 -13.67 3.86 -10.66
N LYS A 383 -14.25 4.73 -9.82
CA LYS A 383 -13.81 4.92 -8.43
C LYS A 383 -14.22 3.74 -7.57
N GLY A 384 -13.23 3.10 -6.95
CA GLY A 384 -13.45 2.07 -5.95
C GLY A 384 -12.16 1.66 -5.28
N TYR A 385 -12.24 1.33 -4.00
CA TYR A 385 -11.10 0.78 -3.26
C TYR A 385 -10.75 -0.59 -3.82
N THR A 386 -9.45 -0.83 -3.97
CA THR A 386 -8.90 -2.08 -4.50
C THR A 386 -7.72 -2.51 -3.65
N ALA A 387 -7.75 -3.76 -3.18
CA ALA A 387 -6.60 -4.38 -2.51
C ALA A 387 -5.61 -4.89 -3.57
N SER A 388 -4.84 -3.98 -4.15
CA SER A 388 -3.84 -4.30 -5.18
C SER A 388 -2.42 -3.98 -4.74
N ILE A 389 -1.44 -4.59 -5.41
CA ILE A 389 -0.07 -4.07 -5.40
C ILE A 389 -0.01 -2.95 -6.46
N PRO A 390 0.45 -1.73 -6.13
CA PRO A 390 0.37 -0.59 -7.04
C PRO A 390 1.07 -0.84 -8.39
N SER A 391 0.37 -0.57 -9.50
CA SER A 391 0.88 -0.78 -10.86
C SER A 391 0.13 0.04 -11.90
N ALA A 392 0.78 1.07 -12.46
CA ALA A 392 0.18 1.96 -13.46
C ALA A 392 -0.36 1.22 -14.68
N ILE A 393 0.33 0.17 -15.12
CA ILE A 393 -0.07 -0.60 -16.29
C ILE A 393 -1.27 -1.51 -16.02
N ASP A 394 -1.40 -2.03 -14.79
CA ASP A 394 -2.60 -2.77 -14.37
C ASP A 394 -3.79 -1.83 -14.31
N VAL A 395 -3.61 -0.62 -13.75
CA VAL A 395 -4.64 0.43 -13.71
C VAL A 395 -5.09 0.82 -15.12
N LEU A 396 -4.16 1.01 -16.07
CA LEU A 396 -4.52 1.30 -17.47
C LEU A 396 -5.34 0.17 -18.11
N GLY A 397 -5.08 -1.08 -17.72
CA GLY A 397 -5.81 -2.24 -18.24
C GLY A 397 -7.22 -2.37 -17.68
N GLN A 398 -7.41 -2.06 -16.39
CA GLN A 398 -8.67 -2.25 -15.69
C GLN A 398 -9.55 -1.00 -15.63
N MET A 399 -8.94 0.19 -15.68
CA MET A 399 -9.61 1.49 -15.55
C MET A 399 -10.48 1.59 -14.29
N ARG A 400 -9.99 1.07 -13.16
CA ARG A 400 -10.65 1.08 -11.86
C ARG A 400 -9.62 1.29 -10.75
N GLY A 401 -10.00 2.01 -9.70
CA GLY A 401 -9.19 2.17 -8.50
C GLY A 401 -9.52 3.42 -7.69
N ASP A 402 -8.72 3.68 -6.65
CA ASP A 402 -8.89 4.82 -5.76
C ASP A 402 -7.89 5.95 -6.07
N CYS A 403 -7.69 6.86 -5.12
CA CYS A 403 -6.75 7.97 -5.25
C CYS A 403 -5.32 7.55 -5.62
N ASN A 404 -4.89 6.36 -5.19
CA ASN A 404 -3.58 5.79 -5.50
C ASN A 404 -3.49 5.43 -6.99
N GLU A 405 -4.45 4.66 -7.50
CA GLU A 405 -4.47 4.23 -8.89
C GLU A 405 -4.58 5.41 -9.86
N HIS A 406 -5.45 6.39 -9.56
CA HIS A 406 -5.56 7.61 -10.36
C HIS A 406 -4.22 8.36 -10.42
N THR A 407 -3.56 8.50 -9.27
CA THR A 407 -2.29 9.23 -9.17
C THR A 407 -1.15 8.51 -9.86
N ILE A 408 -1.02 7.21 -9.68
CA ILE A 408 0.06 6.41 -10.27
C ILE A 408 -0.06 6.38 -11.78
N LEU A 409 -1.28 6.21 -12.32
CA LEU A 409 -1.49 6.27 -13.76
C LEU A 409 -1.24 7.68 -14.33
N PHE A 410 -1.67 8.74 -13.63
CA PHE A 410 -1.32 10.12 -14.02
C PHE A 410 0.19 10.30 -14.14
N VAL A 411 0.94 9.92 -13.10
CA VAL A 411 2.39 10.08 -13.06
C VAL A 411 3.05 9.24 -14.16
N ALA A 412 2.56 8.03 -14.42
CA ALA A 412 3.08 7.20 -15.51
C ALA A 412 2.89 7.83 -16.89
N LEU A 413 1.68 8.36 -17.17
CA LEU A 413 1.37 9.05 -18.43
C LEU A 413 2.20 10.33 -18.61
N ALA A 414 2.34 11.14 -17.55
CA ALA A 414 3.17 12.34 -17.58
C ALA A 414 4.64 12.01 -17.84
N ARG A 415 5.21 11.04 -17.11
CA ARG A 415 6.60 10.61 -17.26
C ARG A 415 6.87 10.00 -18.63
N ALA A 416 5.90 9.29 -19.21
CA ALA A 416 6.03 8.72 -20.56
C ALA A 416 6.23 9.82 -21.63
N LEU A 417 5.66 11.01 -21.40
CA LEU A 417 5.85 12.20 -22.24
C LEU A 417 7.12 12.99 -21.90
N GLY A 418 7.96 12.50 -20.99
CA GLY A 418 9.16 13.18 -20.51
C GLY A 418 8.88 14.34 -19.56
N ILE A 419 7.65 14.48 -19.06
CA ILE A 419 7.26 15.53 -18.12
C ILE A 419 7.62 15.06 -16.70
N PRO A 420 8.42 15.81 -15.93
CA PRO A 420 8.72 15.45 -14.55
C PRO A 420 7.44 15.42 -13.71
N ALA A 421 7.17 14.29 -13.05
CA ALA A 421 6.00 14.11 -12.22
C ALA A 421 6.30 13.18 -11.05
N ARG A 422 5.60 13.37 -9.93
CA ARG A 422 5.65 12.49 -8.75
C ARG A 422 4.32 12.45 -8.04
N MET A 423 4.13 11.40 -7.25
CA MET A 423 2.99 11.21 -6.37
C MET A 423 3.22 11.97 -5.06
N ASN A 424 2.23 12.72 -4.62
CA ASN A 424 2.15 13.25 -3.27
C ASN A 424 1.27 12.32 -2.43
N ILE A 425 1.70 12.10 -1.20
CA ILE A 425 0.96 11.36 -0.18
C ILE A 425 0.67 12.33 0.95
N GLY A 426 -0.58 12.36 1.39
CA GLY A 426 -0.97 13.29 2.42
C GLY A 426 -2.40 13.14 2.88
N LEU A 427 -3.01 14.29 3.15
CA LEU A 427 -4.36 14.37 3.68
C LEU A 427 -5.26 15.26 2.84
N LEU A 428 -6.54 14.91 2.80
CA LEU A 428 -7.60 15.65 2.13
C LEU A 428 -8.75 15.91 3.10
N TYR A 429 -9.22 17.16 3.17
CA TYR A 429 -10.39 17.48 3.98
C TYR A 429 -11.70 16.99 3.35
N ILE A 430 -12.46 16.20 4.10
CA ILE A 430 -13.81 15.76 3.78
C ILE A 430 -14.64 15.78 5.08
N ASP A 431 -15.76 16.51 5.07
CA ASP A 431 -16.80 16.47 6.11
C ASP A 431 -16.31 16.52 7.58
N GLY A 432 -15.40 17.44 7.89
CA GLY A 432 -14.89 17.65 9.26
C GLY A 432 -13.58 16.92 9.57
N TYR A 433 -13.11 16.06 8.68
CA TYR A 433 -11.95 15.22 8.89
C TYR A 433 -10.95 15.35 7.74
N PHE A 434 -9.69 15.08 8.05
CA PHE A 434 -8.61 14.93 7.09
C PHE A 434 -8.33 13.44 6.91
N TYR A 435 -8.66 12.91 5.74
CA TYR A 435 -8.45 11.51 5.37
C TYR A 435 -7.16 11.35 4.58
N TYR A 436 -6.62 10.14 4.59
CA TYR A 436 -5.59 9.74 3.63
C TYR A 436 -5.98 10.15 2.21
N HIS A 437 -5.04 10.72 1.48
CA HIS A 437 -5.21 10.96 0.06
C HIS A 437 -3.88 10.92 -0.68
N ALA A 438 -3.94 10.55 -1.95
CA ALA A 438 -2.83 10.63 -2.86
C ALA A 438 -3.22 11.39 -4.12
N TRP A 439 -2.32 12.25 -4.60
CA TRP A 439 -2.56 13.07 -5.78
C TRP A 439 -1.23 13.40 -6.49
N PRO A 440 -1.23 13.64 -7.80
CA PRO A 440 0.00 13.92 -8.54
C PRO A 440 0.43 15.40 -8.44
N GLN A 441 1.74 15.59 -8.55
CA GLN A 441 2.33 16.86 -8.92
C GLN A 441 3.24 16.69 -10.15
N ALA A 442 3.26 17.70 -11.02
CA ALA A 442 4.05 17.68 -12.24
C ALA A 442 4.64 19.06 -12.57
N TYR A 443 5.81 19.06 -13.19
CA TYR A 443 6.55 20.27 -13.53
C TYR A 443 6.26 20.68 -14.98
N ALA A 444 5.68 21.87 -15.17
CA ALA A 444 5.39 22.44 -16.48
C ALA A 444 5.58 23.96 -16.44
N ASP A 445 5.95 24.54 -17.59
CA ASP A 445 6.01 25.99 -17.80
C ASP A 445 6.80 26.77 -16.72
N GLY A 446 7.85 26.15 -16.17
CA GLY A 446 8.76 26.78 -15.19
C GLY A 446 8.31 26.65 -13.72
N ALA A 447 7.32 25.82 -13.42
CA ALA A 447 6.86 25.61 -12.05
C ALA A 447 6.28 24.21 -11.79
N TRP A 448 6.19 23.85 -10.50
CA TRP A 448 5.42 22.70 -10.06
C TRP A 448 3.93 23.05 -10.01
N HIS A 449 3.12 22.08 -10.42
CA HIS A 449 1.67 22.14 -10.41
C HIS A 449 1.13 20.91 -9.69
N SER A 450 0.05 21.10 -8.92
CA SER A 450 -0.67 20.02 -8.26
C SER A 450 -2.02 19.80 -8.91
N PHE A 451 -2.36 18.54 -9.15
CA PHE A 451 -3.61 18.11 -9.79
C PHE A 451 -4.26 17.06 -8.89
N ASP A 452 -5.56 16.86 -9.05
CA ASP A 452 -6.25 15.71 -8.44
C ASP A 452 -7.15 15.02 -9.49
N PRO A 453 -6.69 13.92 -10.12
CA PRO A 453 -7.49 13.16 -11.08
C PRO A 453 -8.64 12.41 -10.41
N THR A 454 -8.61 12.19 -9.10
CA THR A 454 -9.71 11.55 -8.35
C THR A 454 -10.90 12.51 -8.22
N LEU A 455 -10.62 13.80 -8.05
CA LEU A 455 -11.63 14.86 -7.91
C LEU A 455 -11.82 15.70 -9.19
N GLY A 456 -11.04 15.44 -10.24
CA GLY A 456 -11.09 16.21 -11.50
C GLY A 456 -10.57 17.63 -11.33
N GLN A 457 -9.68 17.85 -10.37
CA GLN A 457 -9.31 19.19 -9.92
C GLN A 457 -7.97 19.66 -10.48
N TYR A 458 -7.92 20.93 -10.89
CA TYR A 458 -6.68 21.67 -11.12
C TYR A 458 -6.91 23.17 -10.87
N PRO A 459 -6.05 23.85 -10.08
CA PRO A 459 -5.08 23.23 -9.16
C PRO A 459 -5.81 22.45 -8.06
N ALA A 460 -5.15 21.45 -7.46
CA ALA A 460 -5.62 20.87 -6.20
C ALA A 460 -5.76 21.99 -5.15
N ASP A 461 -6.88 22.03 -4.41
CA ASP A 461 -7.17 23.12 -3.47
C ASP A 461 -6.28 23.09 -2.22
N ALA A 462 -6.37 24.16 -1.41
CA ALA A 462 -5.58 24.34 -0.20
C ALA A 462 -5.89 23.34 0.93
N THR A 463 -6.91 22.48 0.79
CA THR A 463 -7.20 21.42 1.76
C THR A 463 -6.43 20.12 1.50
N HIS A 464 -5.58 20.09 0.48
CA HIS A 464 -4.60 19.03 0.24
C HIS A 464 -3.33 19.30 1.05
N ILE A 465 -3.10 18.52 2.11
CA ILE A 465 -1.92 18.63 2.98
C ILE A 465 -0.92 17.56 2.59
N LYS A 466 0.20 17.95 1.98
CA LYS A 466 1.25 17.01 1.65
C LYS A 466 2.02 16.58 2.90
N LEU A 467 2.25 15.28 3.03
CA LEU A 467 3.08 14.69 4.08
C LEU A 467 4.40 14.13 3.54
N THR A 468 4.40 13.49 2.37
CA THR A 468 5.62 12.97 1.73
C THR A 468 5.42 12.86 0.21
N SER A 469 6.49 12.59 -0.53
CA SER A 469 6.47 12.30 -1.96
C SER A 469 6.86 10.85 -2.23
N GLY A 470 6.31 10.28 -3.30
CA GLY A 470 6.64 8.93 -3.77
C GLY A 470 5.50 7.96 -3.56
N SER A 471 5.51 6.89 -4.35
CA SER A 471 4.35 6.04 -4.56
C SER A 471 4.27 4.81 -3.66
N LEU A 472 5.38 4.49 -2.99
CA LEU A 472 5.50 3.29 -2.17
C LEU A 472 5.57 3.59 -0.67
N GLU A 473 5.54 4.88 -0.30
CA GLU A 473 5.40 5.31 1.09
C GLU A 473 3.93 5.48 1.50
N SER A 474 2.99 5.40 0.57
CA SER A 474 1.54 5.58 0.73
C SER A 474 0.96 4.97 2.01
N ALA A 475 1.09 3.66 2.20
CA ALA A 475 0.56 2.95 3.37
C ALA A 475 1.37 3.21 4.66
N LEU A 476 2.67 3.43 4.53
CA LEU A 476 3.56 3.70 5.68
C LEU A 476 3.39 5.14 6.19
N ALA A 477 3.08 6.08 5.30
CA ALA A 477 2.86 7.49 5.59
C ALA A 477 1.67 7.69 6.53
N LEU A 478 0.58 6.93 6.33
CA LEU A 478 -0.55 6.92 7.26
C LEU A 478 -0.17 6.50 8.66
N MET A 479 0.61 5.41 8.76
CA MET A 479 1.05 4.91 10.06
C MET A 479 1.94 5.92 10.80
N ARG A 480 2.68 6.76 10.06
CA ARG A 480 3.58 7.77 10.62
C ARG A 480 2.87 8.99 11.22
N ILE A 481 1.60 9.24 10.87
CA ILE A 481 0.82 10.39 11.38
C ILE A 481 0.61 10.29 12.89
N GLY A 482 0.41 9.08 13.41
CA GLY A 482 0.26 8.82 14.84
C GLY A 482 -0.92 9.59 15.45
N ASP A 483 -0.68 10.23 16.61
CA ASP A 483 -1.67 10.97 17.39
C ASP A 483 -1.73 12.47 17.02
N ALA A 484 -1.37 12.82 15.78
CA ALA A 484 -1.39 14.20 15.32
C ALA A 484 -2.79 14.81 15.43
N THR A 485 -2.86 16.09 15.80
CA THR A 485 -4.13 16.84 15.86
C THR A 485 -4.03 18.09 15.01
N LEU A 486 -5.14 18.45 14.36
CA LEU A 486 -5.24 19.60 13.47
C LEU A 486 -6.24 20.62 14.02
N LYS A 487 -5.84 21.89 14.03
CA LYS A 487 -6.71 23.00 14.39
C LYS A 487 -6.63 24.11 13.36
N LEU A 488 -7.79 24.62 12.96
CA LEU A 488 -7.90 25.71 11.99
C LEU A 488 -7.37 27.02 12.58
N ASP A 489 -6.41 27.65 11.91
CA ASP A 489 -5.94 29.01 12.22
C ASP A 489 -6.58 30.04 11.29
N SER A 490 -6.46 29.84 9.97
CA SER A 490 -7.02 30.74 8.97
C SER A 490 -7.30 30.03 7.64
N LEU A 491 -8.22 30.61 6.87
CA LEU A 491 -8.76 30.07 5.62
C LEU A 491 -9.11 31.25 4.70
N ALA A 492 -8.94 31.12 3.39
CA ALA A 492 -9.43 32.10 2.43
C ALA A 492 -9.96 31.45 1.15
N TYR A 493 -10.88 32.18 0.51
CA TYR A 493 -11.54 31.82 -0.75
C TYR A 493 -11.23 32.85 -1.86
N PRO A 494 -11.48 32.54 -3.15
CA PRO A 494 -11.20 33.46 -4.27
C PRO A 494 -11.86 34.83 -4.18
N ASP A 495 -12.98 34.92 -3.48
CA ASP A 495 -13.80 36.12 -3.39
C ASP A 495 -13.46 37.01 -2.17
N GLU A 496 -12.44 36.64 -1.39
CA GLU A 496 -11.96 37.32 -0.17
C GLU A 496 -10.53 37.85 -0.33
#